data_AF-A0A9Q1QX33-F1
#
_entry.id   AF-A0A9Q1QX33-F1
#
_cell.length_a   1.000
_cell.length_b   1.000
_cell.length_c   1.000
_cell.angle_alpha   90.00
_cell.angle_beta   90.00
_cell.angle_gamma   90.00
#
_symmetry.space_group_name_H-M   'P 1'
#
loop_
_entity.id
_entity.type
_entity.pdbx_description
1 polymer ?
#
loop_
_entity_poly.entity_id
_entity_poly.type
_entity_poly.pdbx_seq_one_letter_code
_entity_poly.pdbx_strand_id
1 'polypeptide(L)'
;MVASLIASGAYAGAVTDPSSQDPFGTTSASIASSCSHKGVAEKTISSISTTSPVTHEDQLSLKDTLDAVRNAAQAAARIQSAFRAHSFRKRRLREAASAATTCGDEYCIFSNLAFRNMRDYNSAALSIRRNIGDGKAGKTSLHFARKLMYEDIRLERNTRYVGVLEKVLLRWRGRGVGLRGFRLEEEPVEDSEDEVILKLFCKQKVDAAINEAVSRVLSMVDSPEAGQQYHRILEKYRQAKVSEASI
;
A
#
# COMPACT_ATOMS: atom_id res chain seq x y z
N MET A 1 1.38 53.36 -9.30
CA MET A 1 2.47 52.38 -9.14
C MET A 1 2.06 51.17 -8.30
N VAL A 2 1.54 51.34 -7.07
CA VAL A 2 1.10 50.23 -6.19
C VAL A 2 0.04 49.31 -6.84
N ALA A 3 -0.98 49.87 -7.49
CA ALA A 3 -1.99 49.06 -8.19
C ALA A 3 -1.42 48.20 -9.35
N SER A 4 -0.35 48.67 -10.00
CA SER A 4 0.34 47.91 -11.04
C SER A 4 1.17 46.76 -10.44
N LEU A 5 1.81 46.99 -9.29
CA LEU A 5 2.58 45.96 -8.59
C LEU A 5 1.68 44.83 -8.08
N ILE A 6 0.50 45.16 -7.54
CA ILE A 6 -0.49 44.15 -7.13
C ILE A 6 -1.00 43.37 -8.36
N ALA A 7 -1.26 44.06 -9.49
CA ALA A 7 -1.64 43.40 -10.74
C ALA A 7 -0.51 42.51 -11.32
N SER A 8 0.75 42.81 -11.00
CA SER A 8 1.93 41.99 -11.34
C SER A 8 2.21 40.86 -10.33
N GLY A 9 1.31 40.58 -9.39
CA GLY A 9 1.41 39.45 -8.47
C GLY A 9 2.14 39.74 -7.15
N ALA A 10 2.38 41.02 -6.80
CA ALA A 10 2.92 41.35 -5.49
C ALA A 10 1.93 41.00 -4.37
N TYR A 11 2.41 40.30 -3.33
CA TYR A 11 1.59 39.92 -2.18
C TYR A 11 1.16 41.15 -1.38
N ALA A 12 -0.14 41.48 -1.45
CA ALA A 12 -0.70 42.66 -0.79
C ALA A 12 -0.65 42.60 0.75
N GLY A 13 -0.54 41.40 1.33
CA GLY A 13 -0.43 41.18 2.78
C GLY A 13 0.98 41.27 3.35
N ALA A 14 1.99 41.64 2.55
CA ALA A 14 3.37 41.75 3.03
C ALA A 14 3.49 42.85 4.10
N VAL A 15 4.22 42.55 5.17
CA VAL A 15 4.48 43.42 6.31
C VAL A 15 5.93 43.89 6.24
N THR A 16 6.19 45.16 6.57
CA THR A 16 7.54 45.74 6.61
C THR A 16 8.40 45.11 7.70
N ASP A 17 9.73 45.19 7.54
CA ASP A 17 10.67 44.69 8.55
C ASP A 17 10.45 45.41 9.90
N PRO A 18 10.50 44.68 11.02
CA PRO A 18 10.26 45.25 12.35
C PRO A 18 11.29 46.32 12.67
N SER A 19 10.80 47.47 13.14
CA SER A 19 11.57 48.67 13.49
C SER A 19 11.41 48.98 14.98
N SER A 20 12.33 49.74 15.57
CA SER A 20 12.18 50.23 16.96
C SER A 20 10.89 51.03 17.19
N GLN A 21 10.32 51.62 16.13
CA GLN A 21 9.04 52.35 16.15
C GLN A 21 7.83 51.43 15.94
N ASP A 22 8.04 50.24 15.35
CA ASP A 22 6.98 49.32 14.97
C ASP A 22 7.47 47.86 15.06
N PRO A 23 7.37 47.26 16.26
CA PRO A 23 7.99 45.96 16.55
C PRO A 23 7.30 44.78 15.85
N PHE A 24 6.09 44.98 15.33
CA PHE A 24 5.33 43.97 14.60
C PHE A 24 5.33 44.20 13.08
N GLY A 25 5.89 45.33 12.63
CA GLY A 25 5.87 45.77 11.24
C GLY A 25 4.48 46.24 10.80
N THR A 26 4.46 47.04 9.73
CA THR A 26 3.25 47.71 9.22
C THR A 26 2.87 47.17 7.84
N THR A 27 1.59 46.90 7.62
CA THR A 27 1.08 46.52 6.29
C THR A 27 1.08 47.72 5.35
N SER A 28 1.35 47.47 4.07
CA SER A 28 1.26 48.50 3.00
C SER A 28 -0.05 49.30 3.01
N ALA A 29 -1.17 48.65 3.35
CA ALA A 29 -2.49 49.29 3.49
C ALA A 29 -2.56 50.30 4.65
N SER A 30 -1.92 49.99 5.78
CA SER A 30 -1.84 50.87 6.96
C SER A 30 -1.00 52.12 6.63
N ILE A 31 0.14 51.93 5.96
CA ILE A 31 1.01 53.02 5.52
C ILE A 31 0.26 53.93 4.53
N ALA A 32 -0.43 53.35 3.55
CA ALA A 32 -1.25 54.11 2.60
C ALA A 32 -2.37 54.92 3.29
N SER A 33 -2.99 54.36 4.33
CA SER A 33 -4.01 55.05 5.14
C SER A 33 -3.41 56.23 5.92
N SER A 34 -2.24 56.05 6.55
CA SER A 34 -1.54 57.14 7.26
C SER A 34 -1.07 58.26 6.34
N CYS A 35 -0.81 57.95 5.06
CA CYS A 35 -0.41 58.92 4.05
C CYS A 35 -1.60 59.57 3.29
N SER A 36 -2.83 59.49 3.82
CA SER A 36 -4.05 60.02 3.19
C SER A 36 -4.40 59.40 1.83
N HIS A 37 -3.85 58.24 1.48
CA HIS A 37 -4.16 57.50 0.25
C HIS A 37 -5.25 56.43 0.49
N LYS A 38 -6.43 56.86 0.96
CA LYS A 38 -7.55 55.97 1.30
C LYS A 38 -7.97 55.00 0.19
N GLY A 39 -8.08 55.48 -1.05
CA GLY A 39 -8.48 54.62 -2.18
C GLY A 39 -7.48 53.50 -2.51
N VAL A 40 -6.18 53.70 -2.20
CA VAL A 40 -5.16 52.65 -2.35
C VAL A 40 -5.27 51.66 -1.20
N ALA A 41 -5.44 52.15 0.04
CA ALA A 41 -5.63 51.32 1.23
C ALA A 41 -6.85 50.39 1.09
N GLU A 42 -7.99 50.91 0.65
CA GLU A 42 -9.21 50.14 0.40
C GLU A 42 -9.01 49.08 -0.68
N LYS A 43 -8.30 49.41 -1.78
CA LYS A 43 -7.98 48.45 -2.85
C LYS A 43 -7.01 47.36 -2.40
N THR A 44 -6.03 47.67 -1.54
CA THR A 44 -5.15 46.67 -0.93
C THR A 44 -5.90 45.75 0.02
N ILE A 45 -6.78 46.29 0.88
CA ILE A 45 -7.56 45.51 1.83
C ILE A 45 -8.54 44.59 1.10
N SER A 46 -9.23 45.09 0.06
CA SER A 46 -10.13 44.26 -0.74
C SER A 46 -9.37 43.14 -1.46
N SER A 47 -8.16 43.41 -1.96
CA SER A 47 -7.31 42.38 -2.58
C SER A 47 -6.83 41.32 -1.59
N ILE A 48 -6.50 41.69 -0.35
CA ILE A 48 -6.14 40.74 0.72
C ILE A 48 -7.38 39.91 1.12
N SER A 49 -8.52 40.56 1.25
CA SER A 49 -9.78 39.94 1.65
C SER A 49 -10.41 39.07 0.57
N THR A 50 -10.07 39.24 -0.71
CA THR A 50 -10.46 38.32 -1.79
C THR A 50 -9.46 37.18 -1.96
N THR A 51 -8.17 37.44 -1.78
CA THR A 51 -7.13 36.40 -1.93
C THR A 51 -7.09 35.45 -0.73
N SER A 52 -7.27 35.91 0.50
CA SER A 52 -7.10 35.06 1.69
C SER A 52 -8.21 34.01 1.91
N PRO A 53 -9.53 34.30 1.83
CA PRO A 53 -10.55 33.28 2.05
C PRO A 53 -10.76 32.42 0.81
N VAL A 54 -10.77 33.00 -0.39
CA VAL A 54 -11.05 32.24 -1.63
C VAL A 54 -9.95 31.21 -1.91
N THR A 55 -8.68 31.58 -1.75
CA THR A 55 -7.57 30.63 -1.98
C THR A 55 -7.43 29.59 -0.86
N HIS A 56 -7.87 29.89 0.37
CA HIS A 56 -7.82 28.94 1.48
C HIS A 56 -8.86 27.84 1.32
N GLU A 57 -10.10 28.20 1.00
CA GLU A 57 -11.18 27.23 0.73
C GLU A 57 -10.88 26.35 -0.49
N ASP A 58 -10.30 26.92 -1.54
CA ASP A 58 -9.87 26.16 -2.72
C ASP A 58 -8.78 25.14 -2.38
N GLN A 59 -7.80 25.51 -1.55
CA GLN A 59 -6.76 24.59 -1.07
C GLN A 59 -7.32 23.47 -0.19
N LEU A 60 -8.28 23.78 0.69
CA LEU A 60 -8.94 22.78 1.52
C LEU A 60 -9.77 21.80 0.69
N SER A 61 -10.51 22.30 -0.30
CA SER A 61 -11.31 21.46 -1.20
C SER A 61 -10.42 20.52 -2.02
N LEU A 62 -9.30 21.00 -2.55
CA LEU A 62 -8.31 20.19 -3.27
C LEU A 62 -7.73 19.09 -2.36
N LYS A 63 -7.42 19.42 -1.10
CA LYS A 63 -6.90 18.44 -0.15
C LYS A 63 -7.91 17.33 0.13
N ASP A 64 -9.17 17.69 0.37
CA ASP A 64 -10.24 16.72 0.63
C ASP A 64 -10.51 15.82 -0.58
N THR A 65 -10.46 16.34 -1.82
CA THR A 65 -10.60 15.51 -3.02
C THR A 65 -9.43 14.55 -3.22
N LEU A 66 -8.19 14.97 -2.95
CA LEU A 66 -7.01 14.10 -3.00
C LEU A 66 -7.06 12.99 -1.95
N ASP A 67 -7.56 13.28 -0.75
CA ASP A 67 -7.77 12.26 0.27
C ASP A 67 -8.88 11.27 -0.13
N ALA A 68 -9.93 11.73 -0.82
CA ALA A 68 -10.95 10.87 -1.40
C ALA A 68 -10.35 9.92 -2.47
N VAL A 69 -9.50 10.43 -3.35
CA VAL A 69 -8.78 9.61 -4.36
C VAL A 69 -7.91 8.55 -3.68
N ARG A 70 -7.14 8.92 -2.65
CA ARG A 70 -6.30 7.98 -1.90
C ARG A 70 -7.15 6.87 -1.27
N ASN A 71 -8.28 7.23 -0.66
CA ASN A 71 -9.20 6.26 -0.07
C ASN A 71 -9.81 5.34 -1.14
N ALA A 72 -10.28 5.89 -2.27
CA ALA A 72 -10.82 5.12 -3.38
C ALA A 72 -9.80 4.10 -3.93
N ALA A 73 -8.55 4.52 -4.12
CA ALA A 73 -7.46 3.63 -4.55
C ALA A 73 -7.16 2.53 -3.52
N GLN A 74 -7.13 2.87 -2.23
CA GLN A 74 -6.94 1.88 -1.17
C GLN A 74 -8.10 0.90 -1.07
N ALA A 75 -9.34 1.37 -1.23
CA ALA A 75 -10.53 0.53 -1.25
C ALA A 75 -10.52 -0.42 -2.46
N ALA A 76 -10.18 0.08 -3.65
CA ALA A 76 -9.98 -0.73 -4.85
C ALA A 76 -8.97 -1.86 -4.62
N ALA A 77 -7.81 -1.54 -4.04
CA ALA A 77 -6.78 -2.54 -3.72
C ALA A 77 -7.28 -3.60 -2.72
N ARG A 78 -8.02 -3.19 -1.68
CA ARG A 78 -8.62 -4.11 -0.70
C ARG A 78 -9.61 -5.05 -1.38
N ILE A 79 -10.51 -4.51 -2.20
CA ILE A 79 -11.51 -5.30 -2.94
C ILE A 79 -10.82 -6.32 -3.85
N GLN A 80 -9.87 -5.88 -4.69
CA GLN A 80 -9.13 -6.77 -5.58
C GLN A 80 -8.34 -7.84 -4.82
N SER A 81 -7.72 -7.48 -3.69
CA SER A 81 -7.00 -8.44 -2.84
C SER A 81 -7.93 -9.49 -2.23
N ALA A 82 -9.13 -9.09 -1.80
CA ALA A 82 -10.15 -9.98 -1.27
C ALA A 82 -10.66 -10.94 -2.35
N PHE A 83 -10.89 -10.46 -3.58
CA PHE A 83 -11.26 -11.31 -4.71
C PHE A 83 -10.16 -12.31 -5.06
N ARG A 84 -8.89 -11.89 -5.11
CA ARG A 84 -7.75 -12.78 -5.35
C ARG A 84 -7.66 -13.87 -4.27
N ALA A 85 -7.80 -13.50 -3.00
CA ALA A 85 -7.79 -14.43 -1.88
C ALA A 85 -9.00 -15.38 -1.90
N HIS A 86 -10.18 -14.90 -2.29
CA HIS A 86 -11.38 -15.71 -2.43
C HIS A 86 -11.26 -16.73 -3.57
N SER A 87 -10.84 -16.30 -4.76
CA SER A 87 -10.58 -17.21 -5.88
C SER A 87 -9.53 -18.27 -5.54
N PHE A 88 -8.48 -17.88 -4.81
CA PHE A 88 -7.48 -18.83 -4.34
C PHE A 88 -8.06 -19.86 -3.36
N ARG A 89 -8.87 -19.42 -2.38
CA ARG A 89 -9.55 -20.33 -1.44
C ARG A 89 -10.51 -21.27 -2.17
N LYS A 90 -11.33 -20.78 -3.12
CA LYS A 90 -12.24 -21.61 -3.92
C LYS A 90 -11.47 -22.67 -4.74
N ARG A 91 -10.33 -22.30 -5.33
CA ARG A 91 -9.46 -23.25 -6.04
C ARG A 91 -8.91 -24.33 -5.11
N ARG A 92 -8.40 -23.96 -3.93
CA ARG A 92 -7.90 -24.93 -2.94
C ARG A 92 -8.97 -25.91 -2.47
N LEU A 93 -10.22 -25.44 -2.31
CA LEU A 93 -11.33 -26.30 -1.93
C LEU A 93 -11.68 -27.30 -3.04
N ARG A 94 -11.65 -26.90 -4.32
CA ARG A 94 -11.81 -27.83 -5.45
C ARG A 94 -10.69 -28.86 -5.52
N GLU A 95 -9.44 -28.43 -5.41
CA GLU A 95 -8.26 -29.33 -5.42
C GLU A 95 -8.31 -30.33 -4.24
N ALA A 96 -8.85 -29.92 -3.08
CA ALA A 96 -9.06 -30.83 -1.95
C ALA A 96 -10.22 -31.81 -2.19
N ALA A 97 -11.29 -31.39 -2.86
CA ALA A 97 -12.42 -32.25 -3.22
C ALA A 97 -12.02 -33.28 -4.29
N SER A 98 -11.26 -32.88 -5.33
CA SER A 98 -10.75 -33.81 -6.35
C SER A 98 -9.74 -34.80 -5.76
N ALA A 99 -8.86 -34.37 -4.84
CA ALA A 99 -7.95 -35.25 -4.13
C ALA A 99 -8.68 -36.25 -3.20
N ALA A 100 -9.84 -35.90 -2.65
CA ALA A 100 -10.67 -36.81 -1.87
C ALA A 100 -11.40 -37.84 -2.75
N THR A 101 -11.73 -37.49 -4.00
CA THR A 101 -12.33 -38.44 -4.96
C THR A 101 -11.29 -39.40 -5.54
N THR A 102 -10.04 -38.97 -5.73
CA THR A 102 -8.94 -39.84 -6.20
C THR A 102 -8.26 -40.64 -5.07
N CYS A 103 -8.59 -40.39 -3.80
CA CYS A 103 -8.04 -41.14 -2.67
C CYS A 103 -8.76 -42.46 -2.36
N GLY A 104 -9.51 -43.01 -3.32
CA GLY A 104 -9.92 -44.42 -3.29
C GLY A 104 -8.75 -45.40 -3.52
N ASP A 105 -7.57 -44.90 -3.91
CA ASP A 105 -6.38 -45.71 -4.16
C ASP A 105 -5.26 -45.37 -3.14
N GLU A 106 -4.69 -46.41 -2.54
CA GLU A 106 -3.93 -46.42 -1.27
C GLU A 106 -2.64 -45.57 -1.22
N TYR A 107 -2.31 -44.80 -2.27
CA TYR A 107 -1.06 -44.04 -2.40
C TYR A 107 -1.16 -42.53 -2.08
N CYS A 108 -2.35 -41.97 -1.85
CA CYS A 108 -2.54 -40.52 -1.68
C CYS A 108 -2.18 -39.98 -0.26
N ILE A 109 -1.98 -40.86 0.72
CA ILE A 109 -1.71 -40.45 2.12
C ILE A 109 -0.32 -39.81 2.29
N PHE A 110 0.66 -40.19 1.48
CA PHE A 110 2.05 -39.69 1.62
C PHE A 110 2.22 -38.21 1.26
N SER A 111 1.47 -37.71 0.28
CA SER A 111 1.65 -36.36 -0.26
C SER A 111 1.10 -35.27 0.68
N ASN A 112 -0.01 -35.55 1.39
CA ASN A 112 -0.62 -34.58 2.32
C ASN A 112 0.13 -34.43 3.65
N LEU A 113 0.85 -35.47 4.10
CA LEU A 113 1.72 -35.37 5.28
C LEU A 113 2.95 -34.48 5.02
N ALA A 114 3.51 -34.53 3.81
CA ALA A 114 4.71 -33.78 3.45
C ALA A 114 4.52 -32.25 3.54
N PHE A 115 3.33 -31.73 3.18
CA PHE A 115 3.04 -30.29 3.25
C PHE A 115 2.74 -29.79 4.67
N ARG A 116 2.21 -30.64 5.56
CA ARG A 116 2.01 -30.28 6.98
C ARG A 116 3.32 -30.27 7.74
N ASN A 117 4.23 -31.20 7.43
CA ASN A 117 5.51 -31.34 8.13
C ASN A 117 6.53 -30.22 7.84
N MET A 118 6.43 -29.47 6.74
CA MET A 118 7.39 -28.38 6.44
C MET A 118 7.30 -27.18 7.41
N ARG A 119 6.16 -26.96 8.07
CA ARG A 119 5.99 -25.84 9.02
C ARG A 119 6.67 -26.10 10.35
N ASP A 120 6.66 -27.35 10.81
CA ASP A 120 7.15 -27.73 12.13
C ASP A 120 8.69 -27.86 12.15
N TYR A 121 9.31 -28.26 11.04
CA TYR A 121 10.77 -28.19 10.91
C TYR A 121 11.30 -26.74 10.91
N ASN A 122 10.55 -25.79 10.33
CA ASN A 122 10.94 -24.39 10.32
C ASN A 122 10.73 -23.72 11.69
N SER A 123 9.70 -24.09 12.46
CA SER A 123 9.51 -23.59 13.82
C SER A 123 10.58 -24.12 14.78
N ALA A 124 10.95 -25.40 14.67
CA ALA A 124 12.07 -25.99 15.40
C ALA A 124 13.42 -25.39 15.01
N ALA A 125 13.67 -25.16 13.71
CA ALA A 125 14.91 -24.51 13.26
C ALA A 125 15.02 -23.05 13.75
N LEU A 126 13.91 -22.32 13.82
CA LEU A 126 13.87 -20.93 14.30
C LEU A 126 13.99 -20.82 15.82
N SER A 127 13.48 -21.78 16.60
CA SER A 127 13.69 -21.82 18.05
C SER A 127 15.14 -22.15 18.42
N ILE A 128 15.77 -23.07 17.68
CA ILE A 128 17.21 -23.35 17.79
C ILE A 128 18.04 -22.10 17.44
N ARG A 129 17.68 -21.39 16.36
CA ARG A 129 18.35 -20.13 15.97
C ARG A 129 18.18 -19.02 17.01
N ARG A 130 17.02 -18.92 17.66
CA ARG A 130 16.76 -17.96 18.76
C ARG A 130 17.62 -18.25 19.98
N ASN A 131 17.75 -19.52 20.38
CA ASN A 131 18.61 -19.91 21.51
C ASN A 131 20.11 -19.69 21.25
N ILE A 132 20.56 -19.68 19.99
CA ILE A 132 21.96 -19.36 19.63
C ILE A 132 22.20 -17.84 19.60
N GLY A 133 21.16 -17.02 19.38
CA GLY A 133 21.25 -15.56 19.33
C GLY A 133 21.26 -14.88 20.70
N ASP A 134 20.61 -15.48 21.70
CA ASP A 134 20.47 -14.91 23.05
C ASP A 134 21.46 -15.50 24.08
N GLY A 135 22.38 -16.37 23.63
CA GLY A 135 23.43 -17.00 24.45
C GLY A 135 24.63 -16.10 24.75
N LYS A 136 24.43 -14.89 25.29
CA LYS A 136 25.49 -14.17 26.02
C LYS A 136 25.60 -14.73 27.45
N ALA A 137 25.99 -15.98 27.60
CA ALA A 137 26.50 -16.54 28.85
C ALA A 137 27.24 -17.86 28.59
N GLY A 138 28.56 -17.88 28.85
CA GLY A 138 29.34 -19.12 29.01
C GLY A 138 30.36 -19.43 27.91
N LYS A 139 31.54 -18.80 27.96
CA LYS A 139 32.73 -19.17 27.16
C LYS A 139 33.43 -20.40 27.79
N THR A 140 33.04 -21.63 27.46
CA THR A 140 33.84 -22.83 27.81
C THR A 140 33.80 -23.98 26.80
N SER A 141 32.97 -23.96 25.75
CA SER A 141 32.78 -25.13 24.88
C SER A 141 33.67 -25.19 23.61
N LEU A 142 34.41 -24.14 23.28
CA LEU A 142 35.23 -24.11 22.05
C LEU A 142 36.50 -24.98 22.13
N HIS A 143 36.85 -25.51 23.31
CA HIS A 143 38.06 -26.33 23.48
C HIS A 143 37.84 -27.81 23.09
N PHE A 144 36.60 -28.30 23.05
CA PHE A 144 36.28 -29.68 22.66
C PHE A 144 35.99 -29.82 21.16
N ALA A 145 35.38 -28.81 20.55
CA ALA A 145 35.04 -28.80 19.12
C ALA A 145 36.28 -28.75 18.20
N ARG A 146 37.41 -28.20 18.67
CA ARG A 146 38.67 -28.21 17.90
C ARG A 146 39.35 -29.58 17.88
N LYS A 147 39.04 -30.47 18.84
CA LYS A 147 39.67 -31.81 18.94
C LYS A 147 38.99 -32.85 18.05
N LEU A 148 37.69 -32.71 17.78
CA LEU A 148 36.95 -33.59 16.87
C LEU A 148 37.13 -33.23 15.38
N MET A 149 37.57 -32.01 15.07
CA MET A 149 37.76 -31.57 13.68
C MET A 149 39.10 -32.02 13.03
N TYR A 150 39.99 -32.67 13.78
CA TYR A 150 41.30 -33.12 13.28
C TYR A 150 41.39 -34.62 12.94
N GLU A 151 40.39 -35.43 13.27
CA GLU A 151 40.42 -36.89 13.02
C GLU A 151 39.51 -37.37 11.87
N ASP A 152 38.55 -36.56 11.39
CA ASP A 152 37.64 -37.00 10.31
C ASP A 152 38.06 -36.57 8.89
N ILE A 153 39.25 -35.96 8.71
CA ILE A 153 39.77 -35.62 7.37
C ILE A 153 40.71 -36.72 6.88
N ARG A 154 40.27 -37.98 6.86
CA ARG A 154 41.03 -39.05 6.18
C ARG A 154 40.21 -40.26 5.69
N LEU A 155 39.03 -40.04 5.14
CA LEU A 155 38.33 -40.96 4.22
C LEU A 155 37.14 -40.14 3.70
N GLU A 156 36.83 -39.92 2.43
CA GLU A 156 36.97 -40.76 1.25
C GLU A 156 36.66 -39.83 0.06
N ARG A 157 37.64 -39.59 -0.83
CA ARG A 157 37.40 -38.93 -2.11
C ARG A 157 36.88 -39.99 -3.07
N ASN A 158 35.56 -40.10 -3.22
CA ASN A 158 34.96 -40.81 -4.35
C ASN A 158 34.05 -39.87 -5.15
N THR A 159 34.57 -39.45 -6.29
CA THR A 159 33.91 -38.64 -7.31
C THR A 159 32.79 -39.45 -7.97
N ARG A 160 31.52 -39.07 -7.75
CA ARG A 160 30.40 -39.28 -8.73
C ARG A 160 29.03 -38.67 -8.38
N TYR A 161 28.94 -37.58 -7.60
CA TYR A 161 27.65 -36.90 -7.33
C TYR A 161 27.68 -35.36 -7.45
N VAL A 162 28.63 -34.82 -8.21
CA VAL A 162 28.76 -33.35 -8.42
C VAL A 162 27.69 -32.80 -9.40
N GLY A 163 26.84 -33.64 -9.99
CA GLY A 163 25.83 -33.19 -10.97
C GLY A 163 24.51 -32.69 -10.39
N VAL A 164 24.08 -33.17 -9.22
CA VAL A 164 22.69 -32.95 -8.73
C VAL A 164 22.67 -31.97 -7.57
N LEU A 165 23.54 -32.15 -6.58
CA LEU A 165 23.63 -31.26 -5.41
C LEU A 165 24.01 -29.84 -5.81
N GLU A 166 24.97 -29.69 -6.72
CA GLU A 166 25.38 -28.40 -7.24
C GLU A 166 24.27 -27.73 -8.06
N LYS A 167 23.50 -28.50 -8.85
CA LYS A 167 22.33 -27.99 -9.58
C LYS A 167 21.19 -27.59 -8.66
N VAL A 168 20.95 -28.34 -7.58
CA VAL A 168 19.93 -28.02 -6.57
C VAL A 168 20.33 -26.76 -5.80
N LEU A 169 21.60 -26.64 -5.42
CA LEU A 169 22.14 -25.44 -4.78
C LEU A 169 22.12 -24.23 -5.70
N LEU A 170 22.44 -24.38 -7.00
CA LEU A 170 22.33 -23.30 -7.99
C LEU A 170 20.87 -22.88 -8.23
N ARG A 171 19.93 -23.84 -8.31
CA ARG A 171 18.49 -23.56 -8.35
C ARG A 171 18.00 -22.83 -7.11
N TRP A 172 18.58 -23.14 -5.95
CA TRP A 172 18.19 -22.53 -4.68
C TRP A 172 18.80 -21.13 -4.49
N ARG A 173 20.02 -20.91 -4.98
CA ARG A 173 20.75 -19.64 -4.86
C ARG A 173 20.36 -18.62 -5.94
N GLY A 174 19.81 -19.07 -7.08
CA GLY A 174 19.31 -18.24 -8.16
C GLY A 174 17.79 -18.02 -8.13
N ARG A 175 17.30 -17.22 -7.17
CA ARG A 175 16.03 -16.45 -7.23
C ARG A 175 14.82 -17.11 -7.95
N GLY A 176 13.98 -17.73 -7.13
CA GLY A 176 12.51 -17.57 -7.13
C GLY A 176 11.77 -17.41 -8.46
N VAL A 177 11.43 -18.53 -9.09
CA VAL A 177 10.21 -18.68 -9.90
C VAL A 177 9.61 -20.03 -9.54
N GLY A 178 8.39 -20.00 -9.00
CA GLY A 178 7.73 -21.17 -8.44
C GLY A 178 7.62 -22.31 -9.46
N LEU A 179 7.67 -23.55 -8.97
CA LEU A 179 7.20 -24.72 -9.69
C LEU A 179 5.69 -24.57 -9.94
N ARG A 180 5.33 -23.81 -10.97
CA ARG A 180 4.01 -23.80 -11.60
C ARG A 180 4.19 -24.54 -12.93
N GLY A 181 4.21 -25.86 -12.87
CA GLY A 181 4.52 -26.68 -14.03
C GLY A 181 4.56 -28.17 -13.74
N PHE A 182 3.63 -28.68 -12.93
CA PHE A 182 3.18 -30.06 -13.09
C PHE A 182 1.79 -29.97 -13.73
N ARG A 183 1.76 -30.18 -15.03
CA ARG A 183 0.55 -30.52 -15.78
C ARG A 183 0.44 -32.03 -15.67
N LEU A 184 -0.29 -32.49 -14.67
CA LEU A 184 -0.94 -33.79 -14.77
C LEU A 184 -2.16 -33.53 -15.66
N GLU A 185 -2.23 -34.21 -16.81
CA GLU A 185 -3.45 -34.36 -17.59
C GLU A 185 -4.47 -35.05 -16.66
N GLU A 186 -5.20 -34.24 -15.89
CA GLU A 186 -6.42 -34.65 -15.25
C GLU A 186 -7.54 -34.32 -16.24
N GLU A 187 -8.12 -35.39 -16.80
CA GLU A 187 -9.38 -35.37 -17.51
C GLU A 187 -10.35 -34.39 -16.83
N PRO A 188 -10.95 -33.43 -17.58
CA PRO A 188 -11.78 -32.40 -17.00
C PRO A 188 -13.04 -33.05 -16.44
N VAL A 189 -13.08 -33.24 -15.13
CA VAL A 189 -14.34 -33.28 -14.39
C VAL A 189 -15.09 -32.01 -14.79
N GLU A 190 -16.27 -32.18 -15.36
CA GLU A 190 -17.17 -31.16 -15.94
C GLU A 190 -17.38 -29.93 -15.04
N ASP A 191 -16.39 -29.04 -14.96
CA ASP A 191 -16.66 -27.62 -14.74
C ASP A 191 -17.15 -27.13 -16.10
N SER A 192 -18.47 -26.99 -16.27
CA SER A 192 -19.03 -26.47 -17.53
C SER A 192 -18.27 -25.22 -17.96
N GLU A 193 -17.88 -25.16 -19.24
CA GLU A 193 -17.09 -24.05 -19.81
C GLU A 193 -17.75 -22.69 -19.48
N ASP A 194 -19.08 -22.70 -19.35
CA ASP A 194 -19.93 -21.61 -18.91
C ASP A 194 -19.54 -21.03 -17.53
N GLU A 195 -19.13 -21.85 -16.56
CA GLU A 195 -18.74 -21.38 -15.22
C GLU A 195 -17.38 -20.66 -15.23
N VAL A 196 -16.48 -21.01 -16.16
CA VAL A 196 -15.20 -20.32 -16.39
C VAL A 196 -15.43 -19.00 -17.12
N ILE A 197 -16.28 -19.02 -18.14
CA ILE A 197 -16.66 -17.86 -18.95
C ILE A 197 -17.38 -16.82 -18.08
N LEU A 198 -18.39 -17.23 -17.31
CA LEU A 198 -19.11 -16.34 -16.38
C LEU A 198 -18.17 -15.75 -15.32
N LYS A 199 -17.19 -16.51 -14.82
CA LYS A 199 -16.20 -16.06 -13.83
C LYS A 199 -15.20 -15.06 -14.41
N LEU A 200 -14.81 -15.23 -15.69
CA LEU A 200 -13.97 -14.26 -16.39
C LEU A 200 -14.73 -12.96 -16.65
N PHE A 201 -15.98 -13.05 -17.10
CA PHE A 201 -16.85 -11.88 -17.29
C PHE A 201 -17.15 -11.16 -15.98
N CYS A 202 -17.47 -11.88 -14.90
CA CYS A 202 -17.68 -11.27 -13.59
C CYS A 202 -16.42 -10.57 -13.08
N LYS A 203 -15.24 -11.18 -13.24
CA LYS A 203 -13.97 -10.55 -12.87
C LYS A 203 -13.71 -9.28 -13.69
N GLN A 204 -13.89 -9.35 -15.00
CA GLN A 204 -13.68 -8.21 -15.89
C GLN A 204 -14.67 -7.08 -15.62
N LYS A 205 -15.95 -7.39 -15.34
CA LYS A 205 -16.96 -6.39 -14.96
C LYS A 205 -16.66 -5.75 -13.61
N VAL A 206 -16.20 -6.53 -12.63
CA VAL A 206 -15.81 -5.99 -11.31
C VAL A 206 -14.59 -5.10 -11.44
N ASP A 207 -13.54 -5.54 -12.13
CA ASP A 207 -12.33 -4.74 -12.32
C ASP A 207 -12.63 -3.48 -13.14
N ALA A 208 -13.48 -3.57 -14.17
CA ALA A 208 -13.94 -2.41 -14.95
C ALA A 208 -14.73 -1.42 -14.08
N ALA A 209 -15.68 -1.90 -13.26
CA ALA A 209 -16.46 -1.06 -12.37
C ALA A 209 -15.60 -0.38 -11.30
N ILE A 210 -14.62 -1.10 -10.74
CA ILE A 210 -13.65 -0.54 -9.79
C ILE A 210 -12.83 0.57 -10.44
N ASN A 211 -12.29 0.32 -11.63
CA ASN A 211 -11.50 1.32 -12.37
C ASN A 211 -12.36 2.52 -12.77
N GLU A 212 -13.60 2.29 -13.21
CA GLU A 212 -14.53 3.36 -13.55
C GLU A 212 -14.88 4.22 -12.33
N ALA A 213 -15.08 3.61 -11.15
CA ALA A 213 -15.30 4.33 -9.90
C ALA A 213 -14.07 5.17 -9.51
N VAL A 214 -12.86 4.61 -9.60
CA VAL A 214 -11.62 5.35 -9.33
C VAL A 214 -11.43 6.50 -10.33
N SER A 215 -11.71 6.29 -11.61
CA SER A 215 -11.66 7.33 -12.64
C SER A 215 -12.66 8.47 -12.39
N ARG A 216 -13.88 8.16 -11.93
CA ARG A 216 -14.86 9.19 -11.52
C ARG A 216 -14.32 10.05 -10.37
N VAL A 217 -13.73 9.42 -9.35
CA VAL A 217 -13.15 10.17 -8.21
C VAL A 217 -11.94 10.99 -8.65
N LEU A 218 -11.11 10.47 -9.56
CA LEU A 218 -9.99 11.23 -10.14
C LEU A 218 -10.48 12.45 -10.92
N SER A 219 -11.53 12.33 -11.74
CA SER A 219 -12.08 13.46 -12.51
C SER A 219 -12.62 14.61 -11.62
N MET A 220 -12.95 14.31 -10.37
CA MET A 220 -13.37 15.32 -9.38
C MET A 220 -12.21 16.22 -8.93
N VAL A 221 -10.96 15.74 -9.01
CA VAL A 221 -9.76 16.54 -8.71
C VAL A 221 -9.44 17.51 -9.84
N ASP A 222 -9.69 17.10 -11.08
CA ASP A 222 -9.42 17.91 -12.27
C ASP A 222 -10.42 19.07 -12.43
N SER A 223 -11.58 19.00 -11.77
CA SER A 223 -12.62 20.03 -11.79
C SER A 223 -12.73 20.75 -10.44
N PRO A 224 -12.42 22.07 -10.37
CA PRO A 224 -12.49 22.81 -9.11
C PRO A 224 -13.93 22.92 -8.58
N GLU A 225 -14.92 23.03 -9.47
CA GLU A 225 -16.34 23.07 -9.09
C GLU A 225 -16.78 21.77 -8.41
N ALA A 226 -16.37 20.62 -8.96
CA ALA A 226 -16.68 19.31 -8.41
C ALA A 226 -16.01 19.12 -7.03
N GLY A 227 -14.77 19.58 -6.89
CA GLY A 227 -14.06 19.54 -5.61
C GLY A 227 -14.71 20.38 -4.51
N GLN A 228 -15.12 21.61 -4.82
CA GLN A 228 -15.86 22.45 -3.89
C GLN A 228 -17.22 21.85 -3.50
N GLN A 229 -17.94 21.25 -4.45
CA GLN A 229 -19.20 20.56 -4.16
C GLN A 229 -18.99 19.37 -3.21
N TYR A 230 -17.96 18.56 -3.46
CA TYR A 230 -17.58 17.46 -2.58
C TYR A 230 -17.26 17.95 -1.17
N HIS A 231 -16.47 19.01 -1.05
CA HIS A 231 -16.12 19.62 0.23
C HIS A 231 -17.37 20.03 1.03
N ARG A 232 -18.32 20.73 0.39
CA ARG A 232 -19.60 21.12 1.01
C ARG A 232 -20.43 19.91 1.49
N ILE A 233 -20.45 18.83 0.72
CA ILE A 233 -21.15 17.60 1.10
C ILE A 233 -20.45 16.93 2.30
N LEU A 234 -19.12 16.91 2.28
CA LEU A 234 -18.31 16.28 3.32
C LEU A 234 -18.44 17.00 4.66
N GLU A 235 -18.49 18.34 4.66
CA GLU A 235 -18.75 19.13 5.87
C GLU A 235 -20.11 18.83 6.48
N LYS A 236 -21.18 18.80 5.66
CA LYS A 236 -22.52 18.43 6.12
C LYS A 236 -22.55 17.02 6.71
N TYR A 237 -21.85 16.06 6.09
CA TYR A 237 -21.72 14.71 6.63
C TYR A 237 -21.01 14.69 7.98
N ARG A 238 -19.91 15.44 8.13
CA ARG A 238 -19.17 15.56 9.40
C ARG A 238 -20.08 16.15 10.50
N GLN A 239 -20.85 17.20 10.18
CA GLN A 239 -21.80 17.81 11.11
C GLN A 239 -22.90 16.83 11.53
N ALA A 240 -23.52 16.12 10.56
CA ALA A 240 -24.55 15.12 10.84
C ALA A 240 -24.02 13.99 11.74
N LYS A 241 -22.81 13.50 11.46
CA LYS A 241 -22.17 12.45 12.25
C LYS A 241 -21.88 12.86 13.70
N VAL A 242 -21.51 14.13 13.93
CA VAL A 242 -21.32 14.67 15.27
C VAL A 242 -22.65 14.79 16.01
N SER A 243 -23.72 15.21 15.33
CA SER A 243 -25.06 15.24 15.93
C SER A 243 -25.60 13.86 16.27
N GLU A 244 -25.35 12.85 15.44
CA GLU A 244 -25.73 11.45 15.72
C GLU A 244 -24.97 10.87 16.92
N ALA A 245 -23.70 11.22 17.08
CA ALA A 245 -22.87 10.73 18.19
C ALA A 245 -23.13 11.43 19.54
N SER A 246 -23.91 12.51 19.53
CA SER A 246 -24.27 13.29 20.73
C SER A 246 -25.63 12.88 21.34
N ILE A 247 -26.29 11.89 20.72
CA ILE A 247 -27.53 11.25 21.18
C ILE A 247 -27.16 9.93 21.84
#